data_AF-A0A937TN45-F1
#
_entry.id   AF-A0A937TN45-F1
#
_cell.length_a   1.000
_cell.length_b   1.000
_cell.length_c   1.000
_cell.angle_alpha   90.00
_cell.angle_beta   90.00
_cell.angle_gamma   90.00
#
_symmetry.space_group_name_H-M   'P 1'
#
loop_
_entity.id
_entity.type
_entity.pdbx_description
1 polymer ?
#
loop_
_entity_poly.entity_id
_entity_poly.type
_entity_poly.pdbx_seq_one_letter_code
_entity_poly.pdbx_strand_id
1 'polypeptide(L)'
;MDEGQPREGRGSPEPAEHRRLTGHVSGKMAHMITGNDSLKDLQFRAGKLASATESLAALFEEEGIRLKRGDQVARLKSLHATVMRHMEEAKREERIAGYRYSEGKSERSIAGSVAGIVGEIFNRDWLRNMSQTLAEPPANGEPPFGTVLVRIGPGGVPEDVHVVSVSRLARESNRKESEVIEEIQKAKNQLLTEDDFTGFMARLTEKILEGRLGLPFKPRPSLQIQASQRLRLGQQNKG
;
A
#
# COMPACT_ATOMS: atom_id res chain seq x y z
N MET A 1 -64.21 -24.93 -1.25
CA MET A 1 -64.71 -25.41 -2.55
C MET A 1 -63.47 -25.65 -3.39
N ASP A 2 -63.08 -26.85 -3.77
CA ASP A 2 -63.77 -28.13 -3.74
C ASP A 2 -62.71 -29.25 -3.88
N GLU A 3 -63.07 -30.40 -3.33
CA GLU A 3 -62.67 -31.79 -3.55
C GLU A 3 -61.47 -32.12 -4.49
N GLY A 4 -60.61 -33.10 -4.19
CA GLY A 4 -61.01 -34.46 -3.85
C GLY A 4 -59.85 -35.41 -3.53
N GLN A 5 -60.23 -36.43 -2.78
CA GLN A 5 -59.44 -37.48 -2.13
C GLN A 5 -59.16 -38.71 -3.04
N PRO A 6 -58.38 -39.71 -2.56
CA PRO A 6 -57.76 -40.80 -3.33
C PRO A 6 -58.61 -42.08 -3.41
N ARG A 7 -58.14 -43.09 -4.17
CA ARG A 7 -58.39 -44.56 -3.98
C ARG A 7 -57.55 -45.36 -5.00
N GLU A 8 -56.64 -46.23 -4.55
CA GLU A 8 -56.81 -47.67 -4.27
C GLU A 8 -57.44 -48.50 -5.42
N GLY A 9 -56.65 -49.47 -5.90
CA GLY A 9 -57.10 -50.56 -6.76
C GLY A 9 -56.17 -51.77 -6.61
N ARG A 10 -56.62 -52.76 -5.82
CA ARG A 10 -56.04 -54.09 -5.61
C ARG A 10 -56.16 -54.95 -6.88
N GLY A 11 -55.28 -55.95 -7.01
CA GLY A 11 -55.59 -57.14 -7.83
C GLY A 11 -54.39 -57.98 -8.27
N SER A 12 -53.88 -58.84 -7.38
CA SER A 12 -53.15 -60.10 -7.66
C SER A 12 -53.93 -61.00 -8.66
N PRO A 13 -53.38 -62.06 -9.32
CA PRO A 13 -52.29 -62.92 -8.84
C PRO A 13 -51.25 -63.46 -9.86
N GLU A 14 -50.22 -64.06 -9.26
CA GLU A 14 -49.38 -65.20 -9.66
C GLU A 14 -49.79 -65.98 -10.93
N PRO A 15 -48.80 -66.45 -11.73
CA PRO A 15 -48.56 -67.89 -11.67
C PRO A 15 -47.09 -68.33 -11.82
N ALA A 16 -46.81 -69.44 -11.12
CA ALA A 16 -46.09 -70.63 -11.56
C ALA A 16 -44.64 -70.50 -12.05
N GLU A 17 -43.79 -70.99 -11.15
CA GLU A 17 -42.52 -71.67 -11.38
C GLU A 17 -42.30 -72.27 -12.79
N HIS A 18 -41.25 -71.81 -13.45
CA HIS A 18 -40.46 -72.67 -14.33
C HIS A 18 -38.97 -72.55 -13.99
N ARG A 19 -38.47 -73.57 -13.30
CA ARG A 19 -37.05 -73.95 -13.27
C ARG A 19 -36.50 -73.99 -14.70
N ARG A 20 -35.49 -73.17 -15.00
CA ARG A 20 -34.32 -73.58 -15.78
C ARG A 20 -33.05 -72.95 -15.23
N LEU A 21 -32.22 -73.83 -14.67
CA LEU A 21 -30.80 -73.63 -14.46
C LEU A 21 -30.14 -73.35 -15.82
N THR A 22 -29.63 -72.13 -15.99
CA THR A 22 -28.56 -71.87 -16.95
C THR A 22 -27.56 -70.88 -16.34
N GLY A 23 -26.30 -71.25 -16.40
CA GLY A 23 -25.22 -70.28 -16.63
C GLY A 23 -24.76 -69.48 -15.43
N HIS A 24 -24.08 -70.15 -14.51
CA HIS A 24 -23.13 -69.55 -13.59
C HIS A 24 -21.90 -68.99 -14.35
N VAL A 25 -22.06 -67.90 -15.12
CA VAL A 25 -20.94 -67.17 -15.76
C VAL A 25 -21.27 -65.68 -15.89
N SER A 26 -21.52 -64.96 -14.79
CA SER A 26 -21.56 -63.48 -14.84
C SER A 26 -21.34 -62.79 -13.49
N GLY A 27 -20.50 -63.35 -12.61
CA GLY A 27 -20.12 -62.69 -11.35
C GLY A 27 -18.84 -61.84 -11.45
N LYS A 28 -17.95 -62.16 -12.40
CA LYS A 28 -16.64 -61.49 -12.53
C LYS A 28 -16.61 -60.32 -13.51
N MET A 29 -17.53 -60.23 -14.48
CA MET A 29 -17.57 -59.08 -15.40
C MET A 29 -18.28 -57.86 -14.81
N ALA A 30 -19.33 -58.05 -14.00
CA ALA A 30 -20.01 -56.94 -13.32
C ALA A 30 -19.10 -56.21 -12.30
N HIS A 31 -18.13 -56.92 -11.70
CA HIS A 31 -17.20 -56.36 -10.72
C HIS A 31 -15.98 -55.66 -11.34
N MET A 32 -15.69 -55.89 -12.63
CA MET A 32 -14.63 -55.18 -13.37
C MET A 32 -15.13 -53.87 -14.00
N ILE A 33 -16.41 -53.79 -14.38
CA ILE A 33 -17.00 -52.58 -14.95
C ILE A 33 -17.14 -51.49 -13.87
N THR A 34 -17.54 -51.86 -12.65
CA THR A 34 -17.64 -50.94 -11.49
C THR A 34 -16.29 -50.40 -10.99
N GLY A 35 -15.20 -51.14 -11.19
CA GLY A 35 -13.84 -50.68 -10.86
C GLY A 35 -13.35 -49.58 -11.80
N ASN A 36 -13.70 -49.63 -13.08
CA ASN A 36 -13.29 -48.62 -14.06
C ASN A 36 -14.08 -47.30 -13.90
N ASP A 37 -15.38 -47.41 -13.60
CA ASP A 37 -16.22 -46.23 -13.37
C ASP A 37 -15.83 -45.47 -12.08
N SER A 38 -15.43 -46.19 -11.04
CA SER A 38 -14.95 -45.58 -9.79
C SER A 38 -13.59 -44.88 -9.94
N LEU A 39 -12.68 -45.41 -10.76
CA LEU A 39 -11.40 -44.74 -11.08
C LEU A 39 -11.62 -43.46 -11.90
N LYS A 40 -12.55 -43.47 -12.86
CA LYS A 40 -12.91 -42.28 -13.65
C LYS A 40 -13.56 -41.20 -12.78
N ASP A 41 -14.47 -41.57 -11.87
CA ASP A 41 -15.06 -40.64 -10.90
C ASP A 41 -13.98 -40.04 -9.98
N LEU A 42 -13.06 -40.85 -9.47
CA LEU A 42 -11.97 -40.37 -8.64
C LEU A 42 -11.04 -39.41 -9.40
N GLN A 43 -10.67 -39.74 -10.63
CA GLN A 43 -9.85 -38.88 -11.49
C GLN A 43 -10.56 -37.54 -11.77
N PHE A 44 -11.86 -37.58 -12.06
CA PHE A 44 -12.68 -36.38 -12.27
C PHE A 44 -12.75 -35.50 -11.02
N ARG A 45 -12.94 -36.10 -9.84
CA ARG A 45 -12.93 -35.39 -8.55
C ARG A 45 -11.56 -34.79 -8.23
N ALA A 46 -10.48 -35.53 -8.47
CA ALA A 46 -9.13 -35.04 -8.30
C ALA A 46 -8.85 -33.85 -9.24
N GLY A 47 -9.31 -33.91 -10.50
CA GLY A 47 -9.24 -32.79 -11.43
C GLY A 47 -10.03 -31.57 -10.95
N LYS A 48 -11.27 -31.75 -10.50
CA LYS A 48 -12.08 -30.67 -9.90
C LYS A 48 -11.40 -30.05 -8.67
N LEU A 49 -10.81 -30.88 -7.81
CA LEU A 49 -10.10 -30.40 -6.63
C LEU A 49 -8.86 -29.61 -7.02
N ALA A 50 -8.08 -30.10 -7.99
CA ALA A 50 -6.91 -29.39 -8.51
C ALA A 50 -7.30 -28.01 -9.05
N SER A 51 -8.32 -27.94 -9.92
CA SER A 51 -8.82 -26.66 -10.44
C SER A 51 -9.36 -25.74 -9.33
N ALA A 52 -10.01 -26.28 -8.31
CA ALA A 52 -10.46 -25.51 -7.15
C ALA A 52 -9.27 -24.96 -6.34
N THR A 53 -8.21 -25.76 -6.15
CA THR A 53 -7.00 -25.31 -5.45
C THR A 53 -6.23 -24.24 -6.23
N GLU A 54 -6.15 -24.36 -7.55
CA GLU A 54 -5.54 -23.34 -8.42
C GLU A 54 -6.34 -22.04 -8.37
N SER A 55 -7.68 -22.13 -8.44
CA SER A 55 -8.57 -20.96 -8.33
C SER A 55 -8.41 -20.26 -6.98
N LEU A 56 -8.31 -21.02 -5.89
CA LEU A 56 -8.12 -20.47 -4.55
C LEU A 56 -6.74 -19.83 -4.38
N ALA A 57 -5.69 -20.44 -4.95
CA ALA A 57 -4.35 -19.87 -4.94
C ALA A 57 -4.32 -18.50 -5.66
N ALA A 58 -4.99 -18.38 -6.80
CA ALA A 58 -5.11 -17.11 -7.53
C ALA A 58 -5.83 -16.03 -6.70
N LEU A 59 -6.91 -16.39 -5.99
CA LEU A 59 -7.63 -15.47 -5.11
C LEU A 59 -6.75 -14.98 -3.95
N PHE A 60 -5.96 -15.87 -3.33
CA PHE A 60 -5.04 -15.48 -2.26
C PHE A 60 -3.91 -14.58 -2.76
N GLU A 61 -3.41 -14.82 -3.97
CA GLU A 61 -2.41 -13.95 -4.58
C GLU A 61 -2.97 -12.55 -4.84
N GLU A 62 -4.17 -12.46 -5.40
CA GLU A 62 -4.88 -11.19 -5.62
C GLU A 62 -5.12 -10.43 -4.31
N GLU A 63 -5.62 -11.12 -3.28
CA GLU A 63 -5.85 -10.54 -1.96
C GLU A 63 -4.53 -10.08 -1.32
N GLY A 64 -3.45 -10.86 -1.49
CA GLY A 64 -2.11 -10.49 -1.04
C GLY A 64 -1.61 -9.20 -1.69
N ILE A 65 -1.89 -9.00 -2.99
CA ILE A 65 -1.57 -7.75 -3.71
C ILE A 65 -2.42 -6.59 -3.16
N ARG A 66 -3.72 -6.81 -2.95
CA ARG A 66 -4.65 -5.80 -2.41
C ARG A 66 -4.22 -5.32 -1.03
N LEU A 67 -3.87 -6.25 -0.14
CA LEU A 67 -3.39 -5.95 1.21
C LEU A 67 -2.07 -5.17 1.19
N LYS A 68 -1.11 -5.57 0.35
CA LYS A 68 0.14 -4.82 0.17
C LYS A 68 -0.09 -3.37 -0.24
N ARG A 69 -1.02 -3.12 -1.17
CA ARG A 69 -1.39 -1.75 -1.58
C ARG A 69 -2.02 -0.97 -0.42
N GLY A 70 -2.90 -1.61 0.34
CA GLY A 70 -3.49 -1.03 1.55
C GLY A 70 -2.44 -0.59 2.57
N ASP A 71 -1.45 -1.44 2.85
CA ASP A 71 -0.35 -1.14 3.76
C ASP A 71 0.51 0.04 3.26
N GLN A 72 0.78 0.09 1.95
CA GLN A 72 1.52 1.21 1.34
C GLN A 72 0.78 2.54 1.50
N VAL A 73 -0.55 2.54 1.26
CA VAL A 73 -1.39 3.73 1.48
C VAL A 73 -1.40 4.15 2.95
N ALA A 74 -1.50 3.20 3.89
CA ALA A 74 -1.48 3.51 5.31
C ALA A 74 -0.16 4.19 5.72
N ARG A 75 0.98 3.68 5.23
CA ARG A 75 2.30 4.30 5.46
C ARG A 75 2.40 5.69 4.82
N LEU A 76 1.87 5.85 3.61
CA LEU A 76 1.87 7.14 2.92
C LEU A 76 1.03 8.19 3.67
N LYS A 77 -0.14 7.81 4.20
CA LYS A 77 -0.96 8.67 5.07
C LYS A 77 -0.23 9.04 6.36
N SER A 78 0.47 8.10 6.97
CA SER A 78 1.28 8.36 8.16
C SER A 78 2.43 9.34 7.87
N LEU A 79 3.08 9.23 6.71
CA LEU A 79 4.09 10.19 6.27
C LEU A 79 3.48 11.58 6.08
N HIS A 80 2.35 11.68 5.36
CA HIS A 80 1.64 12.95 5.15
C HIS A 80 1.34 13.64 6.47
N ALA A 81 0.72 12.93 7.42
CA ALA A 81 0.42 13.47 8.75
C ALA A 81 1.68 13.96 9.51
N THR A 82 2.79 13.23 9.39
CA THR A 82 4.07 13.61 10.03
C THR A 82 4.63 14.89 9.43
N VAL A 83 4.63 15.00 8.09
CA VAL A 83 5.13 16.18 7.37
C VAL A 83 4.26 17.40 7.68
N MET A 84 2.93 17.27 7.68
CA MET A 84 2.02 18.37 8.02
C MET A 84 2.24 18.87 9.46
N ARG A 85 2.47 17.95 10.41
CA ARG A 85 2.81 18.35 11.78
C ARG A 85 4.11 19.14 11.86
N HIS A 86 5.17 18.68 11.19
CA HIS A 86 6.45 19.40 11.15
C HIS A 86 6.31 20.77 10.45
N MET A 87 5.44 20.86 9.45
CA MET A 87 5.17 22.10 8.74
C MET A 87 4.50 23.13 9.64
N GLU A 88 3.48 22.72 10.41
CA GLU A 88 2.83 23.60 11.38
C GLU A 88 3.75 24.02 12.54
N GLU A 89 4.64 23.14 12.97
CA GLU A 89 5.69 23.46 13.94
C GLU A 89 6.64 24.52 13.37
N ALA A 90 7.19 24.31 12.18
CA ALA A 90 8.08 25.26 11.51
C ALA A 90 7.38 26.62 11.26
N LYS A 91 6.11 26.64 10.83
CA LYS A 91 5.35 27.89 10.67
C LYS A 91 5.17 28.61 11.99
N ARG A 92 4.94 27.87 13.09
CA ARG A 92 4.83 28.46 14.43
C ARG A 92 6.15 29.08 14.86
N GLU A 93 7.28 28.38 14.64
CA GLU A 93 8.61 28.92 14.91
C GLU A 93 8.86 30.21 14.13
N GLU A 94 8.50 30.24 12.85
CA GLU A 94 8.62 31.44 12.02
C GLU A 94 7.75 32.59 12.52
N ARG A 95 6.52 32.32 12.96
CA ARG A 95 5.66 33.34 13.59
C ARG A 95 6.27 33.92 14.86
N ILE A 96 6.82 33.06 15.73
CA ILE A 96 7.50 33.50 16.97
C ILE A 96 8.75 34.31 16.62
N ALA A 97 9.53 33.88 15.62
CA ALA A 97 10.71 34.59 15.17
C ALA A 97 10.37 35.97 14.58
N GLY A 98 9.31 36.05 13.77
CA GLY A 98 8.81 37.32 13.24
C GLY A 98 8.31 38.26 14.34
N TYR A 99 7.57 37.74 15.31
CA TYR A 99 7.12 38.51 16.47
C TYR A 99 8.31 39.05 17.28
N ARG A 100 9.28 38.19 17.63
CA ARG A 100 10.51 38.60 18.34
C ARG A 100 11.34 39.59 17.54
N TYR A 101 11.38 39.50 16.22
CA TYR A 101 12.08 40.49 15.40
C TYR A 101 11.38 41.85 15.44
N SER A 102 10.05 41.86 15.42
CA SER A 102 9.26 43.09 15.52
C SER A 102 9.40 43.76 16.90
N GLU A 103 9.56 42.97 17.97
CA GLU A 103 9.88 43.46 19.32
C GLU A 103 11.38 43.78 19.50
N GLY A 104 12.25 43.03 18.81
CA GLY A 104 13.71 42.96 18.94
C GLY A 104 14.50 43.84 17.96
N LYS A 105 13.93 44.96 17.49
CA LYS A 105 14.73 46.11 17.04
C LYS A 105 15.65 46.68 18.15
N SER A 106 15.69 46.05 19.32
CA SER A 106 16.87 46.00 20.20
C SER A 106 17.56 44.63 20.10
N GLU A 107 18.71 44.62 19.43
CA GLU A 107 19.87 43.71 19.61
C GLU A 107 19.87 42.26 19.01
N ARG A 108 20.67 42.11 17.93
CA ARG A 108 21.55 40.99 17.44
C ARG A 108 21.40 39.59 18.08
N SER A 109 21.64 38.43 17.46
CA SER A 109 22.23 37.93 16.20
C SER A 109 21.96 36.41 16.21
N ILE A 110 21.80 35.73 15.06
CA ILE A 110 21.56 34.27 15.02
C ILE A 110 22.69 33.55 14.29
N ALA A 111 23.32 32.60 14.99
CA ALA A 111 24.31 31.66 14.50
C ALA A 111 23.64 30.42 13.90
N GLY A 112 23.98 30.08 12.65
CA GLY A 112 23.41 28.96 11.89
C GLY A 112 24.23 27.66 11.99
N SER A 113 23.62 26.56 11.57
CA SER A 113 24.31 25.29 11.32
C SER A 113 23.65 24.55 10.16
N VAL A 114 24.48 24.00 9.27
CA VAL A 114 24.11 23.33 8.00
C VAL A 114 24.63 21.89 8.03
N ALA A 115 23.86 20.93 7.50
CA ALA A 115 24.38 19.66 6.99
C ALA A 115 23.45 19.09 5.90
N GLY A 116 24.03 18.71 4.75
CA GLY A 116 23.34 18.17 3.57
C GLY A 116 23.41 16.64 3.44
N ILE A 117 22.95 16.13 2.27
CA ILE A 117 23.52 15.04 1.43
C ILE A 117 22.51 14.68 0.30
N VAL A 118 23.06 14.22 -0.82
CA VAL A 118 22.50 13.97 -2.16
C VAL A 118 22.00 12.52 -2.35
N GLY A 119 20.98 12.30 -3.20
CA GLY A 119 20.71 10.99 -3.81
C GLY A 119 19.59 10.96 -4.87
N GLU A 120 19.92 10.66 -6.12
CA GLU A 120 19.03 10.57 -7.30
C GLU A 120 18.05 9.38 -7.28
N ILE A 121 16.79 9.60 -7.71
CA ILE A 121 16.11 9.08 -8.91
C ILE A 121 14.60 9.35 -8.78
N PHE A 122 14.03 10.33 -9.50
CA PHE A 122 12.61 10.36 -9.92
C PHE A 122 12.44 11.20 -11.19
N ASN A 123 11.43 10.87 -12.00
CA ASN A 123 11.23 11.37 -13.36
C ASN A 123 10.83 12.86 -13.37
N ARG A 124 11.61 13.72 -14.07
CA ARG A 124 11.62 15.19 -13.92
C ARG A 124 10.42 15.93 -14.52
N ASP A 125 9.77 15.36 -15.53
CA ASP A 125 8.81 16.11 -16.35
C ASP A 125 7.47 16.35 -15.64
N TRP A 126 7.06 15.44 -14.76
CA TRP A 126 5.83 15.57 -13.98
C TRP A 126 5.95 16.59 -12.83
N LEU A 127 7.13 16.65 -12.20
CA LEU A 127 7.38 17.48 -11.02
C LEU A 127 7.54 18.96 -11.39
N ARG A 128 8.04 19.26 -12.60
CA ARG A 128 8.24 20.64 -13.08
C ARG A 128 6.94 21.45 -13.25
N ASN A 129 5.81 20.78 -13.48
CA ASN A 129 4.50 21.44 -13.62
C ASN A 129 3.89 21.89 -12.29
N MET A 130 4.36 21.37 -11.15
CA MET A 130 3.81 21.73 -9.83
C MET A 130 4.59 22.80 -9.08
N SER A 131 5.82 23.13 -9.51
CA SER A 131 6.66 24.14 -8.83
C SER A 131 6.43 25.58 -9.30
N GLN A 132 5.49 25.81 -10.22
CA GLN A 132 5.26 27.14 -10.83
C GLN A 132 4.39 28.07 -9.95
N THR A 133 3.89 27.59 -8.82
CA THR A 133 3.01 28.32 -7.88
C THR A 133 3.73 28.78 -6.62
N LEU A 134 5.05 28.98 -6.67
CA LEU A 134 5.76 29.62 -5.55
C LEU A 134 5.41 31.11 -5.53
N ALA A 135 4.81 31.55 -4.42
CA ALA A 135 4.48 32.95 -4.17
C ALA A 135 5.73 33.82 -4.36
N GLU A 136 5.58 34.92 -5.10
CA GLU A 136 6.67 35.88 -5.26
C GLU A 136 7.07 36.44 -3.88
N PRO A 137 8.38 36.49 -3.56
CA PRO A 137 8.82 37.05 -2.30
C PRO A 137 8.48 38.55 -2.23
N PRO A 138 8.14 39.08 -1.05
CA PRO A 138 7.82 40.50 -0.90
C PRO A 138 9.02 41.37 -1.32
N ALA A 139 8.79 42.28 -2.27
CA ALA A 139 9.82 43.13 -2.87
C ALA A 139 10.41 44.20 -1.93
N ASN A 140 9.88 44.35 -0.71
CA ASN A 140 9.98 45.58 0.07
C ASN A 140 10.67 45.40 1.43
N GLY A 141 11.91 44.90 1.48
CA GLY A 141 12.76 44.99 2.68
C GLY A 141 12.19 44.42 3.99
N GLU A 142 11.06 43.73 3.94
CA GLU A 142 10.49 43.00 5.05
C GLU A 142 11.41 41.81 5.34
N PRO A 143 11.70 41.55 6.61
CA PRO A 143 12.58 40.45 6.93
C PRO A 143 11.87 39.14 6.55
N PRO A 144 12.60 38.20 5.93
CA PRO A 144 12.00 37.00 5.38
C PRO A 144 11.56 36.12 6.54
N PHE A 145 10.26 36.15 6.88
CA PHE A 145 9.62 35.30 7.87
C PHE A 145 8.39 34.63 7.26
N GLY A 146 8.15 33.37 7.63
CA GLY A 146 6.89 32.68 7.33
C GLY A 146 6.90 31.77 6.10
N THR A 147 7.93 31.83 5.26
CA THR A 147 8.08 30.93 4.11
C THR A 147 8.60 29.56 4.57
N VAL A 148 7.66 28.64 4.78
CA VAL A 148 7.92 27.22 5.08
C VAL A 148 7.39 26.37 3.93
N LEU A 149 8.22 25.47 3.41
CA LEU A 149 7.89 24.60 2.27
C LEU A 149 8.24 23.14 2.58
N VAL A 150 7.65 22.23 1.84
CA VAL A 150 8.06 20.82 1.81
C VAL A 150 9.10 20.63 0.71
N ARG A 151 10.29 20.17 1.09
CA ARG A 151 11.34 19.72 0.18
C ARG A 151 11.17 18.23 -0.09
N ILE A 152 10.98 17.87 -1.34
CA ILE A 152 11.15 16.49 -1.82
C ILE A 152 12.49 16.45 -2.52
N GLY A 153 13.44 15.77 -1.91
CA GLY A 153 14.74 15.60 -2.52
C GLY A 153 14.73 14.53 -3.62
N PRO A 154 15.86 14.35 -4.27
CA PRO A 154 15.96 13.50 -5.45
C PRO A 154 15.65 12.01 -5.16
N GLY A 155 15.69 11.57 -3.90
CA GLY A 155 15.30 10.21 -3.49
C GLY A 155 13.77 10.00 -3.51
N GLY A 156 13.01 11.09 -3.61
CA GLY A 156 11.56 11.08 -3.69
C GLY A 156 10.86 10.59 -2.43
N VAL A 157 9.64 10.10 -2.62
CA VAL A 157 8.78 9.61 -1.53
C VAL A 157 8.92 8.10 -1.42
N PRO A 158 8.95 7.56 -0.19
CA PRO A 158 8.78 8.25 1.10
C PRO A 158 10.04 8.77 1.80
N GLU A 159 11.24 8.45 1.31
CA GLU A 159 12.47 8.59 2.11
C GLU A 159 13.06 10.01 2.18
N ASP A 160 12.86 10.86 1.18
CA ASP A 160 13.54 12.16 1.04
C ASP A 160 12.54 13.32 1.08
N VAL A 161 11.66 13.30 2.09
CA VAL A 161 10.66 14.34 2.32
C VAL A 161 10.98 15.08 3.61
N HIS A 162 11.21 16.39 3.50
CA HIS A 162 11.60 17.24 4.61
C HIS A 162 10.81 18.54 4.61
N VAL A 163 10.56 19.10 5.80
CA VAL A 163 10.04 20.46 5.93
C VAL A 163 11.22 21.40 6.04
N VAL A 164 11.19 22.52 5.31
CA VAL A 164 12.26 23.51 5.28
C VAL A 164 11.67 24.90 5.48
N SER A 165 12.20 25.65 6.46
CA SER A 165 11.95 27.08 6.58
C SER A 165 12.93 27.83 5.68
N VAL A 166 12.44 28.30 4.52
CA VAL A 166 13.23 29.10 3.57
C VAL A 166 13.61 30.42 4.21
N SER A 167 12.66 31.04 4.92
CA SER A 167 12.86 32.25 5.69
C SER A 167 14.02 32.13 6.68
N ARG A 168 14.05 31.04 7.46
CA ARG A 168 15.14 30.77 8.40
C ARG A 168 16.48 30.62 7.69
N LEU A 169 16.54 29.81 6.64
CA LEU A 169 17.77 29.61 5.86
C LEU A 169 18.28 30.91 5.24
N ALA A 170 17.37 31.76 4.74
CA ALA A 170 17.70 33.07 4.18
C ALA A 170 18.32 33.99 5.24
N ARG A 171 17.74 34.03 6.45
CA ARG A 171 18.29 34.80 7.57
C ARG A 171 19.65 34.26 8.04
N GLU A 172 19.78 32.94 8.22
CA GLU A 172 21.01 32.31 8.69
C GLU A 172 22.17 32.42 7.70
N SER A 173 21.88 32.46 6.39
CA SER A 173 22.87 32.63 5.33
C SER A 173 23.07 34.09 4.89
N ASN A 174 22.30 35.03 5.44
CA ASN A 174 22.26 36.44 5.03
C ASN A 174 22.04 36.61 3.51
N ARG A 175 21.06 35.88 2.97
CA ARG A 175 20.68 35.91 1.54
C ARG A 175 19.19 36.17 1.36
N LYS A 176 18.77 36.42 0.11
CA LYS A 176 17.35 36.49 -0.25
C LYS A 176 16.73 35.10 -0.28
N GLU A 177 15.44 35.00 0.04
CA GLU A 177 14.69 33.73 -0.05
C GLU A 177 14.72 33.15 -1.47
N SER A 178 14.65 33.99 -2.50
CA SER A 178 14.75 33.56 -3.90
C SER A 178 16.05 32.81 -4.18
N GLU A 179 17.19 33.29 -3.67
CA GLU A 179 18.49 32.65 -3.84
C GLU A 179 18.56 31.30 -3.09
N VAL A 180 17.92 31.21 -1.91
CA VAL A 180 17.77 29.95 -1.16
C VAL A 180 16.91 28.94 -1.91
N ILE A 181 15.76 29.38 -2.44
CA ILE A 181 14.87 28.55 -3.24
C ILE A 181 15.60 28.04 -4.49
N GLU A 182 16.26 28.93 -5.22
CA GLU A 182 17.03 28.58 -6.43
C GLU A 182 18.14 27.57 -6.13
N GLU A 183 18.89 27.75 -5.03
CA GLU A 183 19.93 26.80 -4.65
C GLU A 183 19.35 25.43 -4.31
N ILE A 184 18.28 25.38 -3.52
CA ILE A 184 17.62 24.13 -3.16
C ILE A 184 17.12 23.42 -4.43
N GLN A 185 16.51 24.16 -5.35
CA GLN A 185 16.03 23.63 -6.63
C GLN A 185 17.18 23.16 -7.54
N LYS A 186 18.31 23.88 -7.56
CA LYS A 186 19.51 23.51 -8.33
C LYS A 186 20.10 22.17 -7.88
N ALA A 187 19.96 21.83 -6.60
CA ALA A 187 20.32 20.53 -6.06
C ALA A 187 19.31 19.41 -6.42
N LYS A 188 18.46 19.62 -7.44
CA LYS A 188 17.41 18.69 -7.92
C LYS A 188 16.36 18.38 -6.86
N ASN A 189 16.18 19.26 -5.88
CA ASN A 189 15.08 19.16 -4.95
C ASN A 189 13.85 19.85 -5.55
N GLN A 190 12.68 19.35 -5.20
CA GLN A 190 11.42 20.02 -5.44
C GLN A 190 10.95 20.69 -4.15
N LEU A 191 10.41 21.89 -4.29
CA LEU A 191 9.79 22.63 -3.19
C LEU A 191 8.30 22.71 -3.49
N LEU A 192 7.49 22.33 -2.49
CA LEU A 192 6.04 22.32 -2.56
C LEU A 192 5.46 23.13 -1.42
N THR A 193 4.37 23.84 -1.70
CA THR A 193 3.52 24.40 -0.65
C THR A 193 2.79 23.27 0.09
N GLU A 194 2.10 23.60 1.17
CA GLU A 194 1.28 22.62 1.92
C GLU A 194 0.19 22.00 1.03
N ASP A 195 -0.50 22.83 0.27
CA ASP A 195 -1.60 22.43 -0.61
C ASP A 195 -1.07 21.57 -1.75
N ASP A 196 0.04 21.98 -2.36
CA ASP A 196 0.68 21.22 -3.44
C ASP A 196 1.16 19.85 -2.95
N PHE A 197 1.76 19.79 -1.76
CA PHE A 197 2.19 18.52 -1.16
C PHE A 197 0.99 17.62 -0.83
N THR A 198 -0.08 18.18 -0.28
CA THR A 198 -1.31 17.43 0.02
C THR A 198 -1.95 16.87 -1.24
N GLY A 199 -2.07 17.69 -2.29
CA GLY A 199 -2.58 17.26 -3.60
C GLY A 199 -1.69 16.18 -4.24
N PHE A 200 -0.38 16.29 -4.09
CA PHE A 200 0.58 15.29 -4.55
C PHE A 200 0.40 13.95 -3.82
N MET A 201 0.26 13.95 -2.48
CA MET A 201 0.05 12.74 -1.67
C MET A 201 -1.29 12.05 -1.98
N ALA A 202 -2.33 12.83 -2.28
CA ALA A 202 -3.63 12.29 -2.71
C ALA A 202 -3.51 11.52 -4.04
N ARG A 203 -2.82 12.11 -5.04
CA ARG A 203 -2.59 11.45 -6.35
C ARG A 203 -1.71 10.21 -6.23
N LEU A 204 -0.70 10.22 -5.35
CA LEU A 204 0.10 9.03 -5.07
C LEU A 204 -0.76 7.91 -4.48
N THR A 205 -1.64 8.25 -3.53
CA THR A 205 -2.57 7.30 -2.92
C THR A 205 -3.47 6.65 -3.97
N GLU A 206 -4.06 7.44 -4.86
CA GLU A 206 -4.89 6.96 -5.96
C GLU A 206 -4.14 5.96 -6.85
N LYS A 207 -2.94 6.32 -7.33
CA LYS A 207 -2.13 5.44 -8.19
C LYS A 207 -1.73 4.13 -7.52
N ILE A 208 -1.50 4.13 -6.20
CA ILE A 208 -1.19 2.91 -5.43
C ILE A 208 -2.43 2.01 -5.34
N LEU A 209 -3.61 2.58 -5.06
CA LEU A 209 -4.86 1.82 -4.99
C LEU A 209 -5.19 1.18 -6.34
N GLU A 210 -5.00 1.92 -7.44
CA GLU A 210 -5.14 1.41 -8.81
C GLU A 210 -4.09 0.34 -9.18
N GLY A 211 -3.03 0.18 -8.39
CA GLY A 211 -1.92 -0.73 -8.70
C GLY A 211 -0.98 -0.24 -9.79
N ARG A 212 -1.10 1.03 -10.22
CA ARG A 212 -0.23 1.66 -11.22
C ARG A 212 1.09 2.12 -10.64
N LEU A 213 1.19 2.20 -9.31
CA LEU A 213 2.39 2.59 -8.59
C LEU A 213 2.62 1.69 -7.40
N GLY A 214 3.86 1.23 -7.22
CA GLY A 214 4.34 0.64 -5.98
C GLY A 214 5.42 1.52 -5.39
N LEU A 215 5.26 1.95 -4.14
CA LEU A 215 6.30 2.72 -3.47
C LEU A 215 7.37 1.80 -2.89
N PRO A 216 8.66 2.15 -2.97
CA PRO A 216 9.77 1.36 -2.45
C PRO A 216 9.86 1.47 -0.93
N PHE A 217 8.77 1.22 -0.19
CA PHE A 217 8.84 1.12 1.26
C PHE A 217 9.77 -0.04 1.60
N LYS A 218 10.91 0.25 2.23
CA LYS A 218 11.75 -0.80 2.79
C LYS A 218 10.89 -1.69 3.69
N PRO A 219 10.92 -3.03 3.51
CA PRO A 219 10.25 -3.92 4.43
C PRO A 219 10.71 -3.56 5.83
N ARG A 220 9.76 -3.28 6.73
CA ARG A 220 10.11 -3.36 8.15
C ARG A 220 10.59 -4.81 8.35
N PRO A 221 11.66 -5.07 9.11
CA PRO A 221 11.97 -6.42 9.53
C PRO A 221 10.80 -6.94 10.36
N SER A 222 9.81 -7.52 9.68
CA SER A 222 8.54 -7.97 10.21
C SER A 222 8.68 -9.44 10.51
N LEU A 223 8.75 -9.78 11.80
CA LEU A 223 8.24 -11.02 12.41
C LEU A 223 8.57 -12.39 11.75
N GLN A 224 9.53 -12.49 10.84
CA GLN A 224 10.09 -13.78 10.40
C GLN A 224 10.78 -14.54 11.55
N ILE A 225 11.01 -13.86 12.67
CA ILE A 225 11.58 -14.42 13.89
C ILE A 225 10.57 -15.33 14.62
N GLN A 226 9.24 -15.14 14.49
CA GLN A 226 8.30 -15.97 15.26
C GLN A 226 7.90 -17.29 14.59
N ALA A 227 7.81 -17.34 13.26
CA ALA A 227 7.49 -18.61 12.56
C ALA A 227 8.66 -19.62 12.64
N SER A 228 9.90 -19.12 12.50
CA SER A 228 11.11 -19.95 12.59
C SER A 228 11.38 -20.44 14.01
N GLN A 229 11.01 -19.68 15.04
CA GLN A 229 11.15 -20.10 16.45
C GLN A 229 10.12 -21.16 16.85
N ARG A 230 8.89 -21.13 16.31
CA ARG A 230 7.88 -22.17 16.58
C ARG A 230 8.21 -23.52 15.95
N LEU A 231 8.87 -23.54 14.79
CA LEU A 231 9.36 -24.79 14.18
C LEU A 231 10.54 -25.41 14.93
N ARG A 232 11.40 -24.60 15.57
CA ARG A 232 12.52 -25.11 16.38
C ARG A 232 12.09 -25.69 17.73
N LEU A 233 11.04 -25.17 18.35
CA LEU A 233 10.52 -25.70 19.62
C LEU A 233 9.75 -27.02 19.48
N GLY A 234 9.23 -27.34 18.29
CA GLY A 234 8.59 -28.64 18.01
C GLY A 234 9.56 -29.81 17.82
N GLN A 235 10.85 -29.52 17.57
CA GLN A 235 11.89 -30.55 17.35
C GLN A 235 12.67 -30.91 18.63
N GLN A 236 12.60 -30.08 19.68
CA GLN A 236 13.29 -30.34 20.95
C GLN A 236 12.49 -31.15 21.98
N ASN A 237 11.20 -31.46 21.71
CA ASN A 237 10.35 -32.27 22.58
C ASN A 237 10.22 -33.74 22.14
N LYS A 238 11.22 -34.27 21.43
CA LYS A 238 11.34 -35.70 21.08
C LYS A 238 12.69 -36.28 21.50
N GLY A 239 13.08 -36.00 22.74
CA GLY A 239 14.20 -36.66 23.45
C GLY A 239 13.66 -37.36 24.68
#